data_AF-A0A0B1NZK1-F1
#
_entry.id   AF-A0A0B1NZK1-F1
#
_cell.length_a   1.000
_cell.length_b   1.000
_cell.length_c   1.000
_cell.angle_alpha   90.00
_cell.angle_beta   90.00
_cell.angle_gamma   90.00
#
_symmetry.space_group_name_H-M   'P 1'
#
loop_
_entity.id
_entity.type
_entity.pdbx_description
1 polymer ?
#
loop_
_entity_poly.entity_id
_entity_poly.type
_entity_poly.pdbx_seq_one_letter_code
_entity_poly.pdbx_strand_id
1 'polypeptide(L)'
;MQHQLILIAIAVIFISITSSTDFWNVQTVLTEPVYYDCGSWVFYEENILEMLSSLGENIDQLGQPFIEPLYNLRSGYRKVFIPQELCKGNHVPGPRQECHFFVIIDQMAQIVDVVSQMNNGYFIKCIRVDQLVPQPPPTNLNDCNFECGHEIISNKVVHLSQTRAISKIGHSDSRGTQYHGNLYTPVLNYWIYPISENFPKKPTALEPKYTYYIVLTPFGEIKDVIAKLMHNDFMKCACTTKAPDDSLDRNLEAGFRCGTKFIGFKHVKRTALHAKRYSSKTNRLDDFPKPYDGPGSRLGQSMFPILINGRFYIGGVGRMYRYFLVLNPDFEIEFVVTKTPESYRLCD
;
A
#
# COMPACT_ATOMS: atom_id res chain seq x y z
N MET A 1 -18.65 83.55 21.45
CA MET A 1 -18.15 82.45 22.32
C MET A 1 -18.84 81.13 21.95
N GLN A 2 -18.54 80.55 20.79
CA GLN A 2 -19.09 79.21 20.45
C GLN A 2 -18.31 78.46 19.36
N HIS A 3 -17.14 78.95 18.96
CA HIS A 3 -16.30 78.31 17.92
C HIS A 3 -14.91 77.87 18.39
N GLN A 4 -14.54 78.05 19.66
CA GLN A 4 -13.25 77.57 20.19
C GLN A 4 -13.33 76.24 20.97
N LEU A 5 -14.52 75.71 21.23
CA LEU A 5 -14.68 74.45 22.01
C LEU A 5 -14.69 73.18 21.15
N ILE A 6 -14.91 73.28 19.83
CA ILE A 6 -15.04 72.09 18.96
C ILE A 6 -13.67 71.54 18.52
N LEU A 7 -12.63 72.38 18.47
CA LEU A 7 -11.29 71.96 18.06
C LEU A 7 -10.51 71.19 19.15
N ILE A 8 -10.88 71.34 20.42
CA ILE A 8 -10.23 70.63 21.53
C ILE A 8 -10.80 69.22 21.71
N ALA A 9 -12.07 68.99 21.37
CA ALA A 9 -12.69 67.65 21.49
C ALA A 9 -12.16 66.65 20.43
N ILE A 10 -11.78 67.12 19.24
CA ILE A 10 -11.27 66.23 18.16
C ILE A 10 -9.80 65.87 18.37
N ALA A 11 -9.00 66.74 19.03
CA ALA A 11 -7.61 66.45 19.34
C ALA A 11 -7.43 65.40 20.45
N VAL A 12 -8.42 65.23 21.35
CA VAL A 12 -8.34 64.22 22.42
C VAL A 12 -8.73 62.81 21.93
N ILE A 13 -9.55 62.69 20.88
CA ILE A 13 -9.89 61.37 20.31
C ILE A 13 -8.71 60.76 19.54
N PHE A 14 -7.80 61.57 18.99
CA PHE A 14 -6.63 61.07 18.26
C PHE A 14 -5.43 60.69 19.15
N ILE A 15 -5.43 61.02 20.43
CA ILE A 15 -4.31 60.69 21.36
C ILE A 15 -4.59 59.42 22.18
N SER A 16 -5.77 58.79 22.02
CA SER A 16 -6.08 57.48 22.64
C SER A 16 -5.88 56.27 21.71
N ILE A 17 -5.34 56.45 20.50
CA ILE A 17 -5.02 55.35 19.56
C ILE A 17 -3.50 55.16 19.41
N THR A 18 -2.73 55.43 20.46
CA THR A 18 -1.28 55.21 20.47
C THR A 18 -0.82 54.61 21.80
N SER A 19 -1.25 53.38 22.11
CA SER A 19 -0.49 52.42 22.95
C SER A 19 -1.27 51.12 23.17
N SER A 20 -1.66 50.44 22.10
CA SER A 20 -1.91 49.00 22.15
C SER A 20 -1.40 48.36 20.86
N THR A 21 -0.09 48.54 20.63
CA THR A 21 0.72 47.62 19.82
C THR A 21 1.20 46.44 20.67
N ASP A 22 0.60 46.23 21.84
CA ASP A 22 0.81 45.05 22.63
C ASP A 22 0.09 43.88 21.97
N PHE A 23 0.92 43.07 21.34
CA PHE A 23 0.83 41.63 21.52
C PHE A 23 -0.33 40.93 20.81
N TRP A 24 -0.60 41.31 19.56
CA TRP A 24 -0.83 40.27 18.54
C TRP A 24 0.51 39.63 18.18
N ASN A 25 1.17 39.08 19.19
CA ASN A 25 1.98 37.90 19.01
C ASN A 25 0.95 36.80 18.74
N VAL A 26 0.35 36.82 17.53
CA VAL A 26 -0.20 35.63 16.92
C VAL A 26 1.03 34.76 16.85
N GLN A 27 1.22 33.98 17.91
CA GLN A 27 2.11 32.86 17.93
C GLN A 27 1.53 32.02 16.82
N THR A 28 2.04 32.24 15.60
CA THR A 28 1.89 31.34 14.48
C THR A 28 2.51 30.09 15.04
N VAL A 29 1.65 29.28 15.67
CA VAL A 29 1.95 27.89 15.94
C VAL A 29 2.32 27.40 14.56
N LEU A 30 3.63 27.27 14.32
CA LEU A 30 4.14 26.64 13.12
C LEU A 30 3.64 25.22 13.25
N THR A 31 2.42 25.00 12.78
CA THR A 31 1.88 23.68 12.58
C THR A 31 2.84 23.03 11.62
N GLU A 32 3.52 21.97 12.06
CA GLU A 32 4.41 21.26 11.17
C GLU A 32 3.61 20.83 9.93
N PRO A 33 4.20 20.97 8.73
CA PRO A 33 3.52 20.63 7.50
C PRO A 33 3.14 19.15 7.51
N VAL A 34 1.96 18.84 6.97
CA VAL A 34 1.52 17.45 6.83
C VAL A 34 2.48 16.71 5.91
N TYR A 35 2.83 15.48 6.28
CA TYR A 35 3.70 14.64 5.47
C TYR A 35 3.29 13.17 5.50
N TYR A 36 3.85 12.40 4.57
CA TYR A 36 3.70 10.96 4.46
C TYR A 36 5.03 10.29 4.80
N ASP A 37 5.04 9.53 5.89
CA ASP A 37 6.15 8.66 6.29
C ASP A 37 6.07 7.34 5.51
N CYS A 38 6.99 7.19 4.57
CA CYS A 38 7.13 6.04 3.70
C CYS A 38 8.36 5.18 4.07
N GLY A 39 8.79 5.26 5.33
CA GLY A 39 9.95 4.56 5.84
C GLY A 39 11.24 5.34 5.62
N SER A 40 12.05 4.97 4.63
CA SER A 40 13.28 5.71 4.31
C SER A 40 13.02 7.10 3.70
N TRP A 41 11.78 7.34 3.27
CA TRP A 41 11.37 8.51 2.51
C TRP A 41 10.26 9.25 3.23
N VAL A 42 10.33 10.58 3.20
CA VAL A 42 9.29 11.46 3.72
C VAL A 42 8.83 12.37 2.59
N PHE A 43 7.52 12.40 2.33
CA PHE A 43 6.94 13.28 1.33
C PHE A 43 6.02 14.30 1.99
N TYR A 44 6.36 15.58 1.90
CA TYR A 44 5.50 16.65 2.39
C TYR A 44 4.31 16.86 1.43
N GLU A 45 3.12 17.02 2.00
CA GLU A 45 1.87 17.17 1.24
C GLU A 45 1.92 18.40 0.32
N GLU A 46 2.53 19.50 0.77
CA GLU A 46 2.73 20.72 -0.03
C GLU A 46 3.50 20.47 -1.33
N ASN A 47 4.58 19.66 -1.28
CA ASN A 47 5.39 19.35 -2.45
C ASN A 47 4.63 18.43 -3.41
N ILE A 48 3.79 17.54 -2.89
CA ILE A 48 2.91 16.71 -3.70
C ILE A 48 1.85 17.59 -4.38
N LEU A 49 1.26 18.54 -3.68
CA LEU A 49 0.28 19.47 -4.23
C LEU A 49 0.89 20.35 -5.32
N GLU A 50 2.11 20.87 -5.12
CA GLU A 50 2.85 21.61 -6.15
C GLU A 50 3.09 20.74 -7.39
N MET A 51 3.56 19.51 -7.18
CA MET A 51 3.73 18.53 -8.26
C MET A 51 2.43 18.30 -9.04
N LEU A 52 1.32 17.99 -8.37
CA LEU A 52 0.03 17.74 -9.02
C LEU A 52 -0.49 19.00 -9.74
N SER A 53 -0.29 20.18 -9.15
CA SER A 53 -0.67 21.46 -9.76
C SER A 53 0.13 21.73 -11.04
N SER A 54 1.42 21.39 -11.04
CA SER A 54 2.28 21.54 -12.22
C SER A 54 1.89 20.61 -13.38
N LEU A 55 1.26 19.46 -13.10
CA LEU A 55 0.73 18.58 -14.13
C LEU A 55 -0.51 19.16 -14.80
N GLY A 56 -1.33 19.92 -14.08
CA GLY A 56 -2.54 20.55 -14.58
C GLY A 56 -3.47 19.57 -15.30
N GLU A 57 -3.92 19.91 -16.50
CA GLU A 57 -4.80 19.07 -17.33
C GLU A 57 -4.14 17.74 -17.77
N ASN A 58 -2.80 17.63 -17.72
CA ASN A 58 -2.11 16.40 -18.10
C ASN A 58 -2.27 15.28 -17.06
N ILE A 59 -2.80 15.57 -15.87
CA ILE A 59 -3.01 14.58 -14.82
C ILE A 59 -3.94 13.45 -15.26
N ASP A 60 -4.90 13.73 -16.14
CA ASP A 60 -5.82 12.75 -16.71
C ASP A 60 -5.10 11.79 -17.68
N GLN A 61 -4.07 12.28 -18.36
CA GLN A 61 -3.28 11.50 -19.31
C GLN A 61 -2.17 10.69 -18.62
N LEU A 62 -1.54 11.28 -17.59
CA LEU A 62 -0.41 10.69 -16.87
C LEU A 62 -0.86 9.77 -15.73
N GLY A 63 -2.02 10.03 -15.14
CA GLY A 63 -2.60 9.23 -14.07
C GLY A 63 -3.03 7.85 -14.58
N GLN A 64 -2.40 6.80 -14.07
CA GLN A 64 -2.77 5.42 -14.42
C GLN A 64 -3.93 4.95 -13.56
N PRO A 65 -4.94 4.25 -14.11
CA PRO A 65 -5.99 3.64 -13.30
C PRO A 65 -5.41 2.78 -12.17
N PHE A 66 -5.93 2.99 -10.95
CA PHE A 66 -5.51 2.25 -9.77
C PHE A 66 -6.68 1.45 -9.21
N ILE A 67 -6.69 0.14 -9.48
CA ILE A 67 -7.71 -0.80 -8.99
C ILE A 67 -6.97 -1.86 -8.20
N GLU A 68 -6.86 -1.65 -6.90
CA GLU A 68 -6.06 -2.51 -6.01
C GLU A 68 -6.87 -2.94 -4.78
N PRO A 69 -6.56 -4.11 -4.17
CA PRO A 69 -7.24 -4.59 -2.97
C PRO A 69 -7.10 -3.62 -1.80
N LEU A 70 -6.04 -2.82 -1.80
CA LEU A 70 -5.80 -1.76 -0.83
C LEU A 70 -6.98 -0.80 -0.66
N TYR A 71 -7.77 -0.62 -1.72
CA TYR A 71 -8.97 0.21 -1.74
C TYR A 71 -10.23 -0.60 -2.08
N ASN A 72 -10.25 -1.89 -1.72
CA ASN A 72 -11.36 -2.80 -1.99
C ASN A 72 -11.75 -2.88 -3.48
N LEU A 73 -10.77 -2.73 -4.38
CA LEU A 73 -10.99 -2.71 -5.83
C LEU A 73 -12.01 -1.66 -6.29
N ARG A 74 -12.18 -0.57 -5.51
CA ARG A 74 -12.99 0.58 -5.94
C ARG A 74 -12.36 1.22 -7.16
N SER A 75 -13.20 1.50 -8.16
CA SER A 75 -12.83 2.35 -9.28
C SER A 75 -12.82 3.82 -8.86
N GLY A 76 -12.18 4.66 -9.68
CA GLY A 76 -12.14 6.12 -9.48
C GLY A 76 -10.78 6.63 -9.01
N TYR A 77 -9.93 5.74 -8.50
CA TYR A 77 -8.56 6.11 -8.16
C TYR A 77 -7.62 6.03 -9.36
N ARG A 78 -6.64 6.91 -9.34
CA ARG A 78 -5.50 6.95 -10.25
C ARG A 78 -4.22 7.02 -9.44
N LYS A 79 -3.16 6.41 -9.95
CA LYS A 79 -1.81 6.57 -9.41
C LYS A 79 -0.99 7.47 -10.32
N VAL A 80 -0.26 8.39 -9.72
CA VAL A 80 0.68 9.29 -10.37
C VAL A 80 2.06 9.00 -9.80
N PHE A 81 3.06 8.83 -10.66
CA PHE A 81 4.43 8.55 -10.23
C PHE A 81 5.03 9.78 -9.54
N ILE A 82 5.70 9.58 -8.40
CA ILE A 82 6.44 10.65 -7.72
C ILE A 82 7.82 10.79 -8.37
N PRO A 83 8.17 11.95 -8.93
CA PRO A 83 9.44 12.16 -9.60
C PRO A 83 10.60 12.14 -8.60
N GLN A 84 11.76 11.70 -9.07
CA GLN A 84 12.94 11.41 -8.22
C GLN A 84 13.41 12.63 -7.42
N GLU A 85 13.17 13.84 -7.93
CA GLU A 85 13.54 15.12 -7.31
C GLU A 85 12.82 15.38 -5.99
N LEU A 86 11.62 14.81 -5.81
CA LEU A 86 10.85 14.92 -4.57
C LEU A 86 11.22 13.85 -3.55
N CYS A 87 12.04 12.89 -3.96
CA CYS A 87 12.45 11.80 -3.11
C CYS A 87 13.65 12.27 -2.28
N LYS A 88 13.34 12.90 -1.15
CA LYS A 88 14.28 13.30 -0.11
C LYS A 88 14.21 12.25 0.99
N GLY A 89 15.22 11.38 1.05
CA GLY A 89 15.32 10.33 2.06
C GLY A 89 16.59 10.44 2.87
N ASN A 90 16.57 9.90 4.09
CA ASN A 90 17.72 9.87 5.00
C ASN A 90 18.68 8.72 4.64
N HIS A 91 18.94 8.54 3.35
CA HIS A 91 19.75 7.41 2.90
C HIS A 91 21.20 7.59 3.30
N VAL A 92 21.77 6.51 3.83
CA VAL A 92 23.22 6.36 3.94
C VAL A 92 23.81 6.49 2.52
N PRO A 93 24.88 7.27 2.31
CA PRO A 93 25.50 7.41 0.99
C PRO A 93 25.82 6.03 0.40
N GLY A 94 25.17 5.71 -0.72
CA GLY A 94 25.22 4.42 -1.40
C GLY A 94 24.77 4.55 -2.86
N PRO A 95 24.72 3.45 -3.64
CA PRO A 95 24.20 3.47 -4.99
C PRO A 95 22.79 4.06 -5.00
N ARG A 96 22.50 4.96 -5.95
CA ARG A 96 21.22 5.70 -6.03
C ARG A 96 20.05 4.72 -5.95
N GLN A 97 19.34 4.75 -4.83
CA GLN A 97 18.10 4.00 -4.67
C GLN A 97 17.02 4.71 -5.48
N GLU A 98 16.42 3.99 -6.43
CA GLU A 98 15.31 4.53 -7.21
C GLU A 98 14.09 4.71 -6.32
N CYS A 99 13.43 5.86 -6.47
CA CYS A 99 12.22 6.19 -5.77
C CYS A 99 11.01 5.62 -6.52
N HIS A 100 10.37 4.60 -5.97
CA HIS A 100 9.20 3.96 -6.58
C HIS A 100 7.97 4.15 -5.71
N PHE A 101 7.52 5.40 -5.65
CA PHE A 101 6.33 5.82 -4.92
C PHE A 101 5.32 6.42 -5.87
N PHE A 102 4.06 6.28 -5.48
CA PHE A 102 2.94 6.81 -6.23
C PHE A 102 2.03 7.61 -5.31
N VAL A 103 1.54 8.73 -5.81
CA VAL A 103 0.42 9.45 -5.21
C VAL A 103 -0.86 8.85 -5.76
N ILE A 104 -1.76 8.46 -4.87
CA ILE A 104 -3.10 8.03 -5.23
C ILE A 104 -4.00 9.24 -5.15
N ILE A 105 -4.68 9.54 -6.26
CA ILE A 105 -5.66 10.62 -6.35
C ILE A 105 -7.04 10.05 -6.69
N ASP A 106 -8.08 10.75 -6.28
CA ASP A 106 -9.46 10.43 -6.64
C ASP A 106 -9.89 11.04 -7.99
N GLN A 107 -11.19 11.02 -8.26
CA GLN A 107 -11.79 11.57 -9.48
C GLN A 107 -11.72 13.10 -9.53
N MET A 108 -11.59 13.77 -8.38
CA MET A 108 -11.45 15.23 -8.25
C MET A 108 -9.97 15.66 -8.14
N ALA A 109 -9.03 14.73 -8.39
CA ALA A 109 -7.60 14.93 -8.24
C ALA A 109 -7.15 15.27 -6.81
N GLN A 110 -7.98 14.95 -5.80
CA GLN A 110 -7.60 15.11 -4.40
C GLN A 110 -6.66 13.98 -3.98
N ILE A 111 -5.66 14.30 -3.17
CA ILE A 111 -4.72 13.32 -2.63
C ILE A 111 -5.47 12.39 -1.68
N VAL A 112 -5.46 11.10 -2.00
CA VAL A 112 -6.03 10.05 -1.16
C VAL A 112 -4.95 9.50 -0.23
N ASP A 113 -3.80 9.12 -0.78
CA ASP A 113 -2.66 8.54 -0.04
C ASP A 113 -1.38 8.60 -0.89
N VAL A 114 -0.24 8.32 -0.25
CA VAL A 114 1.00 7.91 -0.93
C VAL A 114 1.23 6.43 -0.71
N VAL A 115 1.62 5.70 -1.76
CA VAL A 115 1.81 4.24 -1.71
C VAL A 115 3.12 3.80 -2.36
N SER A 116 3.61 2.63 -1.94
CA SER A 116 4.73 1.92 -2.59
C SER A 116 4.38 0.47 -2.90
N GLN A 117 5.11 -0.12 -3.85
CA GLN A 117 4.94 -1.51 -4.23
C GLN A 117 5.80 -2.45 -3.36
N MET A 118 5.15 -3.39 -2.71
CA MET A 118 5.78 -4.48 -1.94
C MET A 118 6.42 -5.52 -2.88
N ASN A 119 7.32 -6.35 -2.34
CA ASN A 119 8.03 -7.35 -3.15
C ASN A 119 7.12 -8.44 -3.76
N ASN A 120 5.93 -8.67 -3.18
CA ASN A 120 4.88 -9.53 -3.73
C ASN A 120 4.11 -8.85 -4.89
N GLY A 121 4.25 -7.53 -5.05
CA GLY A 121 3.64 -6.73 -6.11
C GLY A 121 2.35 -6.02 -5.71
N TYR A 122 1.84 -6.23 -4.51
CA TYR A 122 0.76 -5.41 -3.96
C TYR A 122 1.30 -4.08 -3.43
N PHE A 123 0.40 -3.19 -3.01
CA PHE A 123 0.76 -1.87 -2.51
C PHE A 123 0.55 -1.75 -0.99
N ILE A 124 1.38 -0.92 -0.37
CA ILE A 124 1.29 -0.50 1.03
C ILE A 124 1.22 1.04 1.09
N LYS A 125 0.44 1.57 2.04
CA LYS A 125 0.30 3.01 2.27
C LYS A 125 1.43 3.53 3.14
N CYS A 126 1.85 4.75 2.85
CA CYS A 126 2.64 5.54 3.78
C CYS A 126 1.76 6.03 4.94
N ILE A 127 2.38 6.25 6.09
CA ILE A 127 1.68 6.76 7.27
C ILE A 127 1.57 8.28 7.10
N ARG A 128 0.35 8.79 6.94
CA ARG A 128 0.12 10.24 6.98
C ARG A 128 0.31 10.73 8.41
N VAL A 129 1.24 11.67 8.59
CA VAL A 129 1.50 12.34 9.87
C VAL A 129 0.92 13.74 9.78
N ASP A 130 -0.14 13.95 10.57
CA ASP A 130 -0.84 15.21 10.69
C ASP A 130 -0.93 15.55 12.17
N GLN A 131 -0.18 16.54 12.63
CA GLN A 131 -0.11 16.91 14.05
C GLN A 131 -1.44 17.40 14.61
N LEU A 132 -2.34 17.85 13.75
CA LEU A 132 -3.66 18.34 14.14
C LEU A 132 -4.66 17.21 14.38
N VAL A 133 -4.36 16.02 13.89
CA VAL A 133 -5.16 14.81 14.11
C VAL A 133 -4.41 13.94 15.12
N PRO A 134 -4.81 13.93 16.41
CA PRO A 134 -4.18 13.08 17.39
C PRO A 134 -4.23 11.64 16.89
N GLN A 135 -3.05 11.06 16.61
CA GLN A 135 -3.01 9.62 16.41
C GLN A 135 -3.51 9.00 17.71
N PRO A 136 -4.47 8.05 17.66
CA PRO A 136 -4.88 7.36 18.85
C PRO A 136 -3.61 6.81 19.51
N PRO A 137 -3.43 7.01 20.83
CA PRO A 137 -2.23 6.55 21.52
C PRO A 137 -2.02 5.08 21.14
N PRO A 138 -0.78 4.65 20.88
CA PRO A 138 -0.52 3.29 20.46
C PRO A 138 -1.20 2.38 21.47
N THR A 139 -2.28 1.73 21.03
CA THR A 139 -2.85 0.63 21.78
C THR A 139 -1.68 -0.32 21.99
N ASN A 140 -1.51 -0.83 23.20
CA ASN A 140 -0.49 -1.81 23.53
C ASN A 140 -0.29 -2.73 22.31
N LEU A 141 0.92 -2.77 21.73
CA LEU A 141 1.19 -3.50 20.47
C LEU A 141 0.71 -4.96 20.56
N ASN A 142 0.64 -5.49 21.78
CA ASN A 142 0.10 -6.79 22.12
C ASN A 142 -1.43 -6.93 21.97
N ASP A 143 -2.15 -5.89 21.58
CA ASP A 143 -3.61 -5.87 21.44
C ASP A 143 -4.06 -5.51 20.02
N CYS A 144 -3.15 -5.18 19.10
CA CYS A 144 -3.51 -4.81 17.73
C CYS A 144 -3.10 -5.81 16.67
N ASN A 145 -3.89 -5.84 15.61
CA ASN A 145 -3.53 -6.46 14.34
C ASN A 145 -2.71 -5.46 13.51
N PHE A 146 -2.11 -5.92 12.43
CA PHE A 146 -1.24 -5.09 11.59
C PHE A 146 -1.75 -5.05 10.15
N GLU A 147 -2.14 -3.87 9.68
CA GLU A 147 -2.55 -3.60 8.31
C GLU A 147 -1.31 -3.35 7.45
N CYS A 148 -0.91 -4.37 6.70
CA CYS A 148 0.23 -4.35 5.79
C CYS A 148 -0.27 -4.26 4.35
N GLY A 149 -0.68 -3.05 3.94
CA GLY A 149 -1.34 -2.86 2.66
C GLY A 149 -2.75 -3.43 2.68
N HIS A 150 -2.99 -4.48 1.90
CA HIS A 150 -4.32 -5.09 1.79
C HIS A 150 -4.53 -6.33 2.70
N GLU A 151 -3.48 -6.73 3.41
CA GLU A 151 -3.50 -7.83 4.36
C GLU A 151 -3.56 -7.29 5.78
N ILE A 152 -4.35 -7.96 6.61
CA ILE A 152 -4.41 -7.72 8.05
C ILE A 152 -3.77 -8.95 8.71
N ILE A 153 -2.61 -8.75 9.31
CA ILE A 153 -1.88 -9.78 10.04
C ILE A 153 -2.38 -9.78 11.48
N SER A 154 -2.92 -10.91 11.92
CA SER A 154 -3.43 -11.01 13.29
C SER A 154 -2.30 -10.95 14.32
N ASN A 155 -2.59 -10.37 15.47
CA ASN A 155 -1.65 -10.36 16.58
C ASN A 155 -1.20 -11.79 16.98
N LYS A 156 -2.11 -12.76 16.92
CA LYS A 156 -1.80 -14.18 17.18
C LYS A 156 -0.68 -14.70 16.26
N VAL A 157 -0.71 -14.37 14.97
CA VAL A 157 0.31 -14.78 14.00
C VAL A 157 1.64 -14.06 14.26
N VAL A 158 1.60 -12.80 14.68
CA VAL A 158 2.78 -12.02 15.08
C VAL A 158 3.46 -12.64 16.31
N HIS A 159 2.73 -12.92 17.39
CA HIS A 159 3.26 -13.58 18.59
C HIS A 159 3.75 -15.00 18.34
N LEU A 160 3.09 -15.75 17.46
CA LEU A 160 3.57 -17.06 17.04
C LEU A 160 4.92 -16.95 16.32
N SER A 161 5.07 -15.94 15.45
CA SER A 161 6.33 -15.66 14.75
C SER A 161 7.42 -15.21 15.72
N GLN A 162 7.08 -14.39 16.74
CA GLN A 162 7.99 -13.98 17.81
C GLN A 162 8.47 -15.19 18.63
N THR A 163 7.55 -16.04 19.10
CA THR A 163 7.89 -17.26 19.85
C THR A 163 8.85 -18.14 19.06
N ARG A 164 8.60 -18.30 17.76
CA ARG A 164 9.48 -19.04 16.86
C ARG A 164 10.85 -18.37 16.73
N ALA A 165 10.89 -17.05 16.53
CA ALA A 165 12.14 -16.30 16.45
C ALA A 165 12.98 -16.49 17.73
N ILE A 166 12.39 -16.26 18.91
CA ILE A 166 13.07 -16.40 20.21
C ILE A 166 13.60 -17.82 20.42
N SER A 167 12.80 -18.85 20.10
CA SER A 167 13.23 -20.26 20.21
C SER A 167 14.43 -20.63 19.31
N LYS A 168 14.80 -19.74 18.39
CA LYS A 168 15.86 -19.91 17.41
C LYS A 168 17.02 -18.93 17.60
N ILE A 169 16.90 -17.95 18.49
CA ILE A 169 18.00 -17.04 18.85
C ILE A 169 19.16 -17.87 19.42
N GLY A 170 20.36 -17.70 18.85
CA GLY A 170 21.57 -18.45 19.25
C GLY A 170 21.77 -19.79 18.52
N HIS A 171 20.79 -20.26 17.75
CA HIS A 171 20.97 -21.34 16.79
C HIS A 171 21.22 -20.76 15.39
N SER A 172 21.86 -21.52 14.50
CA SER A 172 22.16 -21.13 13.11
C SER A 172 20.91 -21.07 12.21
N ASP A 173 19.81 -20.50 12.72
CA ASP A 173 18.61 -20.27 11.93
C ASP A 173 18.84 -19.10 10.98
N SER A 174 19.08 -19.42 9.71
CA SER A 174 19.32 -18.46 8.65
C SER A 174 18.12 -17.56 8.33
N ARG A 175 16.96 -17.78 8.96
CA ARG A 175 15.73 -17.01 8.68
C ARG A 175 15.68 -15.67 9.42
N GLY A 176 16.30 -15.58 10.59
CA GLY A 176 16.44 -14.33 11.32
C GLY A 176 17.72 -13.62 10.89
N THR A 177 17.66 -12.31 10.69
CA THR A 177 18.85 -11.51 10.42
C THR A 177 18.79 -10.18 11.13
N GLN A 178 19.96 -9.57 11.35
CA GLN A 178 20.02 -8.21 11.83
C GLN A 178 19.32 -7.28 10.85
N TYR A 179 18.53 -6.35 11.38
CA TYR A 179 17.85 -5.36 10.57
C TYR A 179 18.87 -4.43 9.92
N HIS A 180 18.86 -4.40 8.59
CA HIS A 180 19.60 -3.46 7.77
C HIS A 180 18.62 -2.70 6.89
N GLY A 181 18.22 -1.51 7.32
CA GLY A 181 17.34 -0.59 6.60
C GLY A 181 17.25 0.75 7.33
N ASN A 182 16.47 1.69 6.82
CA ASN A 182 16.48 3.06 7.33
C ASN A 182 15.32 3.37 8.30
N LEU A 183 14.45 2.41 8.63
CA LEU A 183 13.34 2.63 9.58
C LEU A 183 13.85 2.85 11.02
N TYR A 184 15.02 2.31 11.33
CA TYR A 184 15.60 2.36 12.67
C TYR A 184 17.10 2.65 12.56
N THR A 185 17.64 3.34 13.56
CA THR A 185 19.07 3.61 13.64
C THR A 185 19.85 2.29 13.84
N PRO A 186 20.92 2.02 13.07
CA PRO A 186 21.69 0.77 13.15
C PRO A 186 22.22 0.41 14.54
N VAL A 187 22.44 1.42 15.40
CA VAL A 187 22.97 1.27 16.76
C VAL A 187 22.09 0.39 17.65
N LEU A 188 20.80 0.23 17.32
CA LEU A 188 19.82 -0.46 18.17
C LEU A 188 19.85 -1.99 18.03
N ASN A 189 20.68 -2.55 17.14
CA ASN A 189 20.85 -4.01 16.94
C ASN A 189 19.51 -4.77 16.82
N TYR A 190 18.53 -4.17 16.16
CA TYR A 190 17.25 -4.82 15.92
C TYR A 190 17.39 -6.00 14.98
N TRP A 191 16.49 -6.96 15.14
CA TRP A 191 16.42 -8.17 14.33
C TRP A 191 15.13 -8.19 13.56
N ILE A 192 15.14 -8.78 12.36
CA ILE A 192 13.92 -9.10 11.64
C ILE A 192 13.77 -10.60 11.49
N TYR A 193 12.52 -11.05 11.60
CA TYR A 193 12.16 -12.45 11.40
C TYR A 193 10.90 -12.52 10.53
N PRO A 194 10.87 -13.41 9.52
CA PRO A 194 9.74 -13.48 8.59
C PRO A 194 8.45 -13.89 9.30
N ILE A 195 7.34 -13.30 8.89
CA ILE A 195 6.00 -13.70 9.33
C ILE A 195 5.51 -14.78 8.37
N SER A 196 5.20 -15.95 8.92
CA SER A 196 4.54 -17.02 8.18
C SER A 196 3.79 -17.91 9.16
N GLU A 197 2.57 -18.31 8.79
CA GLU A 197 1.82 -19.32 9.54
C GLU A 197 2.54 -20.67 9.48
N ASN A 198 3.02 -21.03 8.29
CA ASN A 198 3.67 -22.29 8.00
C ASN A 198 5.06 -22.08 7.44
N PHE A 199 6.08 -22.46 8.21
CA PHE A 199 7.44 -22.57 7.68
C PHE A 199 7.61 -23.93 7.02
N PRO A 200 8.11 -23.99 5.77
CA PRO A 200 8.41 -25.27 5.14
C PRO A 200 9.42 -26.04 6.00
N LYS A 201 9.17 -27.35 6.20
CA LYS A 201 10.00 -28.22 7.06
C LYS A 201 11.43 -28.40 6.52
N LYS A 202 11.65 -28.16 5.23
CA LYS A 202 12.95 -28.22 4.59
C LYS A 202 13.16 -26.97 3.74
N PRO A 203 14.34 -26.32 3.80
CA PRO A 203 14.70 -25.30 2.83
C PRO A 203 14.66 -25.92 1.44
N THR A 204 13.79 -25.43 0.57
CA THR A 204 13.93 -25.68 -0.87
C THR A 204 15.18 -24.96 -1.36
N ALA A 205 15.77 -25.42 -2.48
CA ALA A 205 16.92 -24.75 -3.10
C ALA A 205 16.64 -23.26 -3.47
N LEU A 206 15.37 -22.87 -3.55
CA LEU A 206 14.97 -21.47 -3.59
C LEU A 206 14.68 -20.97 -2.18
N GLU A 207 15.40 -19.92 -1.77
CA GLU A 207 15.07 -19.16 -0.56
C GLU A 207 13.64 -18.60 -0.68
N PRO A 208 12.78 -18.86 0.32
CA PRO A 208 11.44 -18.30 0.33
C PRO A 208 11.51 -16.77 0.38
N LYS A 209 10.83 -16.12 -0.57
CA LYS A 209 10.69 -14.67 -0.60
C LYS A 209 9.57 -14.26 0.34
N TYR A 210 9.93 -13.83 1.55
CA TYR A 210 8.97 -13.29 2.51
C TYR A 210 8.68 -11.80 2.22
N THR A 211 7.44 -11.39 2.42
CA THR A 211 7.03 -9.98 2.31
C THR A 211 6.97 -9.31 3.68
N TYR A 212 6.42 -9.98 4.69
CA TYR A 212 6.16 -9.40 5.99
C TYR A 212 7.14 -9.94 7.03
N TYR A 213 7.58 -9.07 7.93
CA TYR A 213 8.56 -9.38 8.96
C TYR A 213 8.15 -8.73 10.29
N ILE A 214 8.41 -9.43 11.40
CA ILE A 214 8.42 -8.79 12.73
C ILE A 214 9.78 -8.15 12.94
N VAL A 215 9.79 -7.00 13.61
CA VAL A 215 11.00 -6.34 14.12
C VAL A 215 11.09 -6.65 15.60
N LEU A 216 12.23 -7.17 16.04
CA LEU A 216 12.49 -7.54 17.41
C LEU A 216 13.58 -6.65 18.02
N THR A 217 13.37 -6.26 19.28
CA THR A 217 14.43 -5.68 20.10
C THR A 217 15.52 -6.73 20.38
N PRO A 218 16.73 -6.33 20.84
CA PRO A 218 17.75 -7.29 21.27
C PRO A 218 17.28 -8.25 22.37
N PHE A 219 16.21 -7.89 23.10
CA PHE A 219 15.60 -8.70 24.16
C PHE A 219 14.48 -9.61 23.64
N GLY A 220 14.20 -9.62 22.33
CA GLY A 220 13.16 -10.44 21.71
C GLY A 220 11.75 -9.86 21.81
N GLU A 221 11.59 -8.61 22.22
CA GLU A 221 10.28 -7.94 22.27
C GLU A 221 9.87 -7.45 20.87
N ILE A 222 8.58 -7.49 20.55
CA ILE A 222 8.08 -6.97 19.28
C ILE A 222 8.16 -5.44 19.30
N LYS A 223 8.95 -4.89 18.38
CA LYS A 223 9.04 -3.46 18.16
C LYS A 223 7.97 -2.98 17.18
N ASP A 224 7.81 -3.69 16.06
CA ASP A 224 6.93 -3.31 14.94
C ASP A 224 6.72 -4.51 13.99
N VAL A 225 5.80 -4.35 13.04
CA VAL A 225 5.67 -5.22 11.86
C VAL A 225 5.97 -4.39 10.61
N ILE A 226 6.79 -4.93 9.71
CA ILE A 226 7.24 -4.25 8.50
C ILE A 226 7.00 -5.10 7.26
N ALA A 227 6.78 -4.43 6.13
CA ALA A 227 6.66 -5.03 4.81
C ALA A 227 7.87 -4.67 3.93
N LYS A 228 8.41 -5.67 3.24
CA LYS A 228 9.52 -5.53 2.31
C LYS A 228 9.04 -5.00 0.96
N LEU A 229 9.65 -3.91 0.51
CA LEU A 229 9.40 -3.26 -0.77
C LEU A 229 10.16 -3.96 -1.90
N MET A 230 9.81 -3.65 -3.16
CA MET A 230 10.50 -4.22 -4.33
C MET A 230 12.01 -3.96 -4.36
N HIS A 231 12.47 -2.86 -3.75
CA HIS A 231 13.87 -2.41 -3.77
C HIS A 231 14.66 -2.74 -2.51
N ASN A 232 14.27 -3.83 -1.83
CA ASN A 232 14.86 -4.26 -0.56
C ASN A 232 14.78 -3.23 0.59
N ASP A 233 13.93 -2.21 0.46
CA ASP A 233 13.58 -1.32 1.55
C ASP A 233 12.39 -1.86 2.34
N PHE A 234 12.02 -1.21 3.44
CA PHE A 234 10.93 -1.62 4.30
C PHE A 234 10.01 -0.45 4.66
N MET A 235 8.72 -0.74 4.81
CA MET A 235 7.72 0.19 5.36
C MET A 235 7.04 -0.44 6.56
N LYS A 236 6.67 0.39 7.55
CA LYS A 236 5.89 -0.05 8.71
C LYS A 236 4.46 -0.38 8.31
N CYS A 237 3.91 -1.42 8.93
CA CYS A 237 2.48 -1.70 8.88
C CYS A 237 1.75 -0.90 9.95
N ALA A 238 0.49 -0.54 9.68
CA ALA A 238 -0.30 0.23 10.63
C ALA A 238 -0.96 -0.70 11.67
N CYS A 239 -0.84 -0.36 12.95
CA CYS A 239 -1.58 -1.02 14.03
C CYS A 239 -3.08 -0.73 13.86
N THR A 240 -3.92 -1.78 13.92
CA THR A 240 -5.35 -1.70 13.62
C THR A 240 -6.16 -2.62 14.53
N THR A 241 -7.38 -2.22 14.85
CA THR A 241 -8.38 -3.04 15.57
C THR A 241 -9.25 -3.85 14.61
N LYS A 242 -9.11 -3.65 13.29
CA LYS A 242 -9.81 -4.45 12.28
C LYS A 242 -9.42 -5.92 12.46
N ALA A 243 -10.43 -6.80 12.51
CA ALA A 243 -10.18 -8.22 12.47
C ALA A 243 -9.59 -8.61 11.09
N PRO A 244 -8.75 -9.66 11.02
CA PRO A 244 -8.47 -10.33 9.77
C PRO A 244 -9.79 -10.73 9.11
N ASP A 245 -9.81 -10.74 7.78
CA ASP A 245 -10.99 -11.17 7.03
C ASP A 245 -11.17 -12.70 7.13
N ASP A 246 -11.68 -13.15 8.29
CA ASP A 246 -11.96 -14.56 8.62
C ASP A 246 -13.03 -15.17 7.72
N SER A 247 -13.80 -14.34 7.00
CA SER A 247 -14.90 -14.78 6.13
C SER A 247 -14.40 -15.57 4.91
N LEU A 248 -13.11 -15.49 4.59
CA LEU A 248 -12.48 -16.19 3.46
C LEU A 248 -11.56 -17.35 3.89
N ASP A 249 -11.32 -17.52 5.19
CA ASP A 249 -10.25 -18.39 5.72
C ASP A 249 -10.71 -19.80 6.10
N ARG A 250 -12.02 -20.05 6.16
CA ARG A 250 -12.57 -21.41 6.39
C ARG A 250 -12.26 -22.39 5.25
N ASN A 251 -11.70 -21.91 4.14
CA ASN A 251 -11.43 -22.65 2.93
C ASN A 251 -10.00 -22.40 2.41
N LEU A 252 -8.99 -22.41 3.28
CA LEU A 252 -7.57 -22.40 2.85
C LEU A 252 -7.26 -23.51 1.82
N GLU A 253 -8.06 -24.59 1.80
CA GLU A 253 -7.98 -25.66 0.81
C GLU A 253 -8.80 -25.45 -0.47
N ALA A 254 -9.71 -24.46 -0.52
CA ALA A 254 -10.47 -24.18 -1.74
C ALA A 254 -9.67 -23.32 -2.72
N GLY A 255 -9.60 -23.80 -3.95
CA GLY A 255 -8.91 -23.14 -5.04
C GLY A 255 -8.93 -24.02 -6.28
N PHE A 256 -8.11 -23.65 -7.25
CA PHE A 256 -7.98 -24.39 -8.51
C PHE A 256 -6.55 -24.91 -8.65
N ARG A 257 -6.40 -26.17 -9.06
CA ARG A 257 -5.11 -26.79 -9.39
C ARG A 257 -4.92 -26.83 -10.90
N CYS A 258 -4.03 -25.96 -11.37
CA CYS A 258 -3.60 -25.93 -12.75
C CYS A 258 -2.27 -26.70 -12.90
N GLY A 259 -2.36 -28.04 -12.94
CA GLY A 259 -1.19 -28.91 -12.90
C GLY A 259 -0.50 -28.86 -11.53
N THR A 260 0.75 -28.41 -11.48
CA THR A 260 1.50 -28.28 -10.20
C THR A 260 1.28 -26.94 -9.49
N LYS A 261 0.50 -26.02 -10.09
CA LYS A 261 0.21 -24.71 -9.50
C LYS A 261 -1.16 -24.70 -8.85
N PHE A 262 -1.21 -24.26 -7.59
CA PHE A 262 -2.44 -24.01 -6.87
C PHE A 262 -2.75 -22.51 -6.90
N ILE A 263 -4.00 -22.16 -7.20
CA ILE A 263 -4.50 -20.79 -7.22
C ILE A 263 -5.62 -20.71 -6.18
N GLY A 264 -5.36 -20.01 -5.08
CA GLY A 264 -6.32 -19.89 -3.98
C GLY A 264 -7.59 -19.17 -4.40
N PHE A 265 -8.74 -19.63 -3.92
CA PHE A 265 -10.05 -19.12 -4.31
C PHE A 265 -10.24 -17.62 -4.00
N LYS A 266 -9.62 -17.12 -2.91
CA LYS A 266 -9.58 -15.68 -2.57
C LYS A 266 -8.97 -14.84 -3.70
N HIS A 267 -7.87 -15.31 -4.29
CA HIS A 267 -7.22 -14.63 -5.41
C HIS A 267 -8.11 -14.64 -6.66
N VAL A 268 -8.76 -15.77 -6.92
CA VAL A 268 -9.69 -15.92 -8.05
C VAL A 268 -10.88 -14.96 -7.92
N LYS A 269 -11.53 -14.90 -6.75
CA LYS A 269 -12.61 -13.95 -6.45
C LYS A 269 -12.21 -12.50 -6.67
N ARG A 270 -11.05 -12.10 -6.16
CA ARG A 270 -10.54 -10.74 -6.35
C ARG A 270 -10.21 -10.47 -7.82
N THR A 271 -9.69 -11.45 -8.54
CA THR A 271 -9.42 -11.33 -9.98
C THR A 271 -10.71 -11.18 -10.79
N ALA A 272 -11.79 -11.89 -10.44
CA ALA A 272 -13.11 -11.72 -11.06
C ALA A 272 -13.66 -10.31 -10.86
N LEU A 273 -13.59 -9.82 -9.61
CA LEU A 273 -14.03 -8.46 -9.28
C LEU A 273 -13.17 -7.41 -10.00
N HIS A 274 -11.86 -7.63 -10.09
CA HIS A 274 -10.96 -6.79 -10.87
C HIS A 274 -11.33 -6.78 -12.36
N ALA A 275 -11.57 -7.94 -12.95
CA ALA A 275 -11.99 -8.07 -14.35
C ALA A 275 -13.27 -7.26 -14.63
N LYS A 276 -14.26 -7.32 -13.73
CA LYS A 276 -15.52 -6.55 -13.81
C LYS A 276 -15.31 -5.05 -13.78
N ARG A 277 -14.36 -4.57 -12.96
CA ARG A 277 -14.03 -3.14 -12.85
C ARG A 277 -13.12 -2.66 -13.96
N TYR A 278 -12.30 -3.55 -14.51
CA TYR A 278 -11.40 -3.27 -15.62
C TYR A 278 -12.16 -3.14 -16.93
N SER A 279 -13.11 -4.06 -17.20
CA SER A 279 -13.94 -4.05 -18.41
C SER A 279 -14.76 -2.78 -18.57
N SER A 280 -15.24 -2.17 -17.47
CA SER A 280 -16.01 -0.92 -17.53
C SER A 280 -15.17 0.31 -17.86
N LYS A 281 -13.83 0.20 -17.86
CA LYS A 281 -12.91 1.33 -18.09
C LYS A 281 -12.16 1.28 -19.41
N THR A 282 -11.93 0.08 -19.94
CA THR A 282 -11.13 -0.07 -21.16
C THR A 282 -12.04 -0.09 -22.39
N ASN A 283 -11.85 0.89 -23.28
CA ASN A 283 -12.46 0.87 -24.62
C ASN A 283 -11.56 0.16 -25.64
N ARG A 284 -10.47 -0.47 -25.19
CA ARG A 284 -9.50 -1.11 -26.09
C ARG A 284 -10.03 -2.48 -26.49
N LEU A 285 -10.43 -2.59 -27.76
CA LEU A 285 -10.94 -3.82 -28.38
C LEU A 285 -10.00 -5.03 -28.22
N ASP A 286 -8.69 -4.80 -28.17
CA ASP A 286 -7.68 -5.88 -28.07
C ASP A 286 -7.29 -6.26 -26.64
N ASP A 287 -7.95 -5.67 -25.64
CA ASP A 287 -7.64 -5.85 -24.22
C ASP A 287 -8.52 -6.93 -23.57
N PHE A 288 -8.23 -7.29 -22.32
CA PHE A 288 -9.06 -8.20 -21.54
C PHE A 288 -10.21 -7.46 -20.85
N PRO A 289 -11.34 -8.13 -20.56
CA PRO A 289 -11.65 -9.54 -20.86
C PRO A 289 -11.82 -9.84 -22.35
N LYS A 290 -11.42 -11.05 -22.78
CA LYS A 290 -11.57 -11.51 -24.18
C LYS A 290 -12.61 -12.61 -24.26
N PRO A 291 -13.30 -12.81 -25.40
CA PRO A 291 -14.15 -13.99 -25.58
C PRO A 291 -13.39 -15.28 -25.29
N TYR A 292 -14.02 -16.22 -24.58
CA TYR A 292 -13.45 -17.54 -24.35
C TYR A 292 -13.93 -18.51 -25.44
N ASP A 293 -12.98 -19.05 -26.20
CA ASP A 293 -13.18 -19.95 -27.34
C ASP A 293 -12.68 -21.39 -27.07
N GLY A 294 -12.33 -21.70 -25.81
CA GLY A 294 -11.82 -23.01 -25.43
C GLY A 294 -12.89 -24.09 -25.25
N PRO A 295 -12.49 -25.29 -24.78
CA PRO A 295 -13.40 -26.40 -24.52
C PRO A 295 -14.52 -26.02 -23.56
N GLY A 296 -15.75 -26.42 -23.91
CA GLY A 296 -16.95 -26.14 -23.12
C GLY A 296 -17.41 -24.68 -23.16
N SER A 297 -16.93 -23.89 -24.13
CA SER A 297 -17.33 -22.49 -24.30
C SER A 297 -18.85 -22.34 -24.51
N ARG A 298 -19.41 -21.31 -23.89
CA ARG A 298 -20.80 -20.87 -24.01
C ARG A 298 -20.84 -19.44 -24.52
N LEU A 299 -21.95 -19.08 -25.16
CA LEU A 299 -22.15 -17.73 -25.67
C LEU A 299 -22.03 -16.70 -24.53
N GLY A 300 -21.21 -15.66 -24.75
CA GLY A 300 -21.01 -14.57 -23.80
C GLY A 300 -19.97 -14.84 -22.70
N GLN A 301 -19.35 -16.03 -22.66
CA GLN A 301 -18.22 -16.27 -21.75
C GLN A 301 -17.01 -15.44 -22.15
N SER A 302 -16.32 -14.92 -21.15
CA SER A 302 -15.07 -14.20 -21.32
C SER A 302 -13.97 -14.83 -20.48
N MET A 303 -12.72 -14.62 -20.89
CA MET A 303 -11.54 -15.00 -20.14
C MET A 303 -10.77 -13.76 -19.69
N PHE A 304 -10.17 -13.82 -18.51
CA PHE A 304 -9.35 -12.76 -17.93
C PHE A 304 -8.06 -13.33 -17.30
N PRO A 305 -6.88 -12.72 -17.48
CA PRO A 305 -5.63 -13.30 -17.00
C PRO A 305 -5.56 -13.38 -15.47
N ILE A 306 -5.08 -14.51 -14.96
CA ILE A 306 -4.74 -14.69 -13.55
C ILE A 306 -3.22 -14.76 -13.41
N LEU A 307 -2.64 -13.88 -12.61
CA LEU A 307 -1.21 -13.95 -12.28
C LEU A 307 -1.03 -14.74 -10.98
N ILE A 308 -0.28 -15.84 -11.04
CA ILE A 308 -0.05 -16.74 -9.91
C ILE A 308 0.72 -16.11 -8.74
N ASN A 309 1.32 -14.94 -8.95
CA ASN A 309 2.02 -14.19 -7.91
C ASN A 309 1.09 -13.25 -7.11
N GLY A 310 -0.24 -13.38 -7.28
CA GLY A 310 -1.22 -12.54 -6.59
C GLY A 310 -1.48 -11.20 -7.28
N ARG A 311 -0.68 -10.81 -8.28
CA ARG A 311 -0.88 -9.53 -8.99
C ARG A 311 -2.13 -9.57 -9.86
N PHE A 312 -2.67 -8.40 -10.18
CA PHE A 312 -3.70 -8.28 -11.21
C PHE A 312 -3.12 -7.89 -12.56
N TYR A 313 -3.88 -8.24 -13.58
CA TYR A 313 -3.67 -7.74 -14.92
C TYR A 313 -3.88 -6.23 -14.97
N ILE A 314 -2.89 -5.49 -15.49
CA ILE A 314 -2.90 -4.02 -15.54
C ILE A 314 -2.92 -3.49 -16.99
N GLY A 315 -3.28 -4.32 -17.96
CA GLY A 315 -3.14 -4.00 -19.38
C GLY A 315 -1.77 -4.38 -19.95
N GLY A 316 -1.66 -4.34 -21.27
CA GLY A 316 -0.39 -4.48 -21.99
C GLY A 316 -0.47 -5.46 -23.16
N VAL A 317 -0.03 -5.00 -24.33
CA VAL A 317 0.02 -5.78 -25.57
C VAL A 317 1.21 -6.74 -25.53
N GLY A 318 1.03 -7.97 -26.01
CA GLY A 318 2.13 -8.90 -26.29
C GLY A 318 2.60 -9.79 -25.14
N ARG A 319 2.08 -9.62 -23.91
CA ARG A 319 2.37 -10.56 -22.82
C ARG A 319 1.57 -11.85 -22.97
N MET A 320 2.26 -12.98 -23.03
CA MET A 320 1.62 -14.30 -23.02
C MET A 320 1.29 -14.70 -21.58
N TYR A 321 -0.01 -14.82 -21.29
CA TYR A 321 -0.49 -15.34 -20.02
C TYR A 321 -0.79 -16.83 -20.14
N ARG A 322 -0.51 -17.57 -19.06
CA ARG A 322 -0.71 -19.01 -19.00
C ARG A 322 -2.02 -19.39 -18.31
N TYR A 323 -2.45 -18.64 -17.30
CA TYR A 323 -3.63 -18.97 -16.50
C TYR A 323 -4.71 -17.92 -16.73
N PHE A 324 -5.94 -18.37 -16.91
CA PHE A 324 -7.08 -17.51 -17.17
C PHE A 324 -8.27 -17.91 -16.34
N LEU A 325 -8.99 -16.90 -15.86
CA LEU A 325 -10.29 -17.03 -15.24
C LEU A 325 -11.35 -16.99 -16.34
N VAL A 326 -12.24 -17.96 -16.38
CA VAL A 326 -13.42 -17.92 -17.27
C VAL A 326 -14.61 -17.41 -16.47
N LEU A 327 -15.27 -16.42 -17.05
CA LEU A 327 -16.33 -15.61 -16.46
C LEU A 327 -17.57 -15.67 -17.34
N ASN A 328 -18.75 -15.76 -16.71
CA ASN A 328 -20.02 -15.58 -17.41
C ASN A 328 -20.27 -14.08 -17.73
N PRO A 329 -21.35 -13.72 -18.44
CA PRO A 329 -21.66 -12.32 -18.78
C PRO A 329 -21.77 -11.37 -17.58
N ASP A 330 -22.11 -11.89 -16.39
CA ASP A 330 -22.27 -11.13 -15.15
C ASP A 330 -20.96 -10.97 -14.35
N PHE A 331 -19.86 -11.50 -14.89
CA PHE A 331 -18.53 -11.61 -14.27
C PHE A 331 -18.50 -12.55 -13.05
N GLU A 332 -19.37 -13.55 -13.01
CA GLU A 332 -19.28 -14.64 -12.04
C GLU A 332 -18.28 -15.69 -12.51
N ILE A 333 -17.60 -16.31 -11.55
CA ILE A 333 -16.56 -17.32 -11.79
C ILE A 333 -17.22 -18.62 -12.21
N GLU A 334 -16.91 -19.11 -13.41
CA GLU A 334 -17.32 -20.45 -13.82
C GLU A 334 -16.22 -21.48 -13.56
N PHE A 335 -15.01 -21.24 -14.06
CA PHE A 335 -13.85 -22.11 -13.86
C PHE A 335 -12.53 -21.41 -14.20
N VAL A 336 -11.42 -22.08 -13.93
CA VAL A 336 -10.08 -21.62 -14.30
C VAL A 336 -9.50 -22.54 -15.36
N VAL A 337 -8.80 -21.96 -16.34
CA VAL A 337 -8.10 -22.69 -17.40
C VAL A 337 -6.62 -22.34 -17.46
N THR A 338 -5.82 -23.27 -17.95
CA THR A 338 -4.42 -23.07 -18.32
C THR A 338 -4.27 -23.21 -19.83
N LYS A 339 -3.60 -22.24 -20.46
CA LYS A 339 -3.26 -22.26 -21.88
C LYS A 339 -2.09 -23.21 -22.12
N THR A 340 -2.27 -24.12 -23.06
CA THR A 340 -1.25 -25.04 -23.60
C THR A 340 -0.89 -24.60 -25.03
N PRO A 341 0.14 -25.19 -25.67
CA PRO A 341 0.43 -24.90 -27.08
C PRO A 341 -0.72 -25.24 -28.03
N GLU A 342 -1.55 -26.23 -27.67
CA GLU A 342 -2.60 -26.77 -28.52
C GLU A 342 -3.98 -26.17 -28.23
N SER A 343 -4.28 -25.82 -26.97
CA SER A 343 -5.61 -25.36 -26.56
C SER A 343 -5.61 -24.78 -25.12
N TYR A 344 -6.78 -24.79 -24.46
CA TYR A 344 -6.96 -24.56 -23.03
C TYR A 344 -7.29 -25.88 -22.31
N ARG A 345 -6.78 -26.03 -21.09
CA ARG A 345 -7.09 -27.16 -20.20
C ARG A 345 -7.73 -26.64 -18.91
N LEU A 346 -8.82 -27.27 -18.48
CA LEU A 346 -9.46 -26.98 -17.19
C LEU A 346 -8.50 -27.25 -16.03
N CYS A 347 -8.54 -26.38 -15.03
CA CYS A 347 -7.91 -26.61 -13.75
C CYS A 347 -8.89 -27.33 -12.81
N ASP A 348 -8.35 -28.24 -12.01
CA ASP A 348 -9.14 -29.10 -11.11
C ASP A 348 -9.54 -28.38 -9.81
#